data_AF-D8FA85-F1
#
_entry.id   AF-D8FA85-F1
#
_cell.length_a   1.000
_cell.length_b   1.000
_cell.length_c   1.000
_cell.angle_alpha   90.00
_cell.angle_beta   90.00
_cell.angle_gamma   90.00
#
_symmetry.space_group_name_H-M   'P 1'
#
loop_
_entity.id
_entity.type
_entity.pdbx_description
1 polymer ?
#
loop_
_entity_poly.entity_id
_entity_poly.type
_entity_poly.pdbx_seq_one_letter_code
_entity_poly.pdbx_strand_id
1 'polypeptide(L)'
;MQLRYPIDLTIEEYNEQKAWEHAELDHCPFHPEGGCDLARHGTYPRKFPEYCLVPRWYCPSAHKTISLLPDFLASRFPGTLDEIEQAVNTAGSCKSQEEAAFV
;
A
#
# COMPACT_ATOMS: atom_id res chain seq x y z
N MET A 1 6.09 -0.57 9.34
CA MET A 1 5.45 0.71 8.96
C MET A 1 5.21 0.71 7.46
N GLN A 2 4.13 1.32 6.99
CA GLN A 2 3.83 1.42 5.57
C GLN A 2 3.74 2.90 5.20
N LEU A 3 4.53 3.31 4.21
CA LEU A 3 4.53 4.67 3.66
C LEU A 3 3.90 4.65 2.27
N ARG A 4 3.37 5.80 1.87
CA ARG A 4 2.85 6.03 0.52
C ARG A 4 4.03 6.06 -0.46
N TYR A 5 3.89 5.36 -1.58
CA TYR A 5 4.81 5.42 -2.71
C TYR A 5 4.08 6.10 -3.88
N PRO A 6 4.28 7.42 -4.06
CA PRO A 6 3.58 8.16 -5.09
C PRO A 6 4.12 7.78 -6.46
N ILE A 7 3.33 7.02 -7.22
CA ILE A 7 3.64 6.61 -8.58
C ILE A 7 2.40 6.78 -9.46
N ASP A 8 2.65 7.17 -10.70
CA ASP A 8 1.62 7.35 -11.73
C ASP A 8 1.74 6.20 -12.74
N LEU A 9 1.47 4.99 -12.24
CA LEU A 9 1.47 3.75 -13.02
C LEU A 9 0.21 2.98 -12.67
N THR A 10 -0.34 2.24 -13.63
CA THR A 10 -1.32 1.19 -13.32
C THR A 10 -0.63 0.00 -12.65
N ILE A 11 -1.40 -0.94 -12.10
CA ILE A 11 -0.83 -2.16 -11.51
C ILE A 11 -0.14 -3.04 -12.55
N GLU A 12 -0.67 -3.04 -13.78
CA GLU A 12 -0.11 -3.75 -14.93
C GLU A 12 1.24 -3.14 -15.33
N GLU A 13 1.29 -1.82 -15.52
CA GLU A 13 2.52 -1.10 -15.85
C GLU A 13 3.58 -1.26 -14.76
N TYR A 14 3.17 -1.18 -13.49
CA TYR A 14 4.04 -1.42 -12.34
C TYR A 14 4.68 -2.82 -12.37
N ASN A 15 3.89 -3.83 -12.74
CA ASN A 15 4.34 -5.21 -12.83
C ASN A 15 5.24 -5.47 -14.04
N GLU A 16 4.86 -4.97 -15.21
CA GLU A 16 5.63 -5.11 -16.45
C GLU A 16 7.01 -4.46 -16.33
N GLN A 17 7.06 -3.24 -15.75
CA GLN A 17 8.29 -2.48 -15.58
C GLN A 17 9.10 -2.91 -14.34
N LYS A 18 8.56 -3.83 -13.53
CA LYS A 18 9.12 -4.20 -12.23
C LYS A 18 9.44 -2.98 -11.35
N ALA A 19 8.54 -2.02 -11.30
CA ALA A 19 8.80 -0.71 -10.70
C ALA A 19 9.22 -0.78 -9.20
N TRP A 20 8.92 -1.88 -8.49
CA TRP A 20 9.47 -2.13 -7.16
C TRP A 20 11.00 -2.16 -7.11
N GLU A 21 11.69 -2.52 -8.20
CA GLU A 21 13.15 -2.53 -8.33
C GLU A 21 13.76 -1.14 -8.31
N HIS A 22 13.00 -0.15 -8.80
CA HIS A 22 13.40 1.25 -8.93
C HIS A 22 12.86 2.14 -7.79
N ALA A 23 12.11 1.57 -6.85
CA ALA A 23 11.64 2.31 -5.70
C ALA A 23 12.80 2.70 -4.78
N GLU A 24 12.83 3.96 -4.35
CA GLU A 24 13.86 4.54 -3.51
C GLU A 24 13.24 5.10 -2.22
N LEU A 25 14.00 5.03 -1.12
CA LEU A 25 13.65 5.63 0.16
C LEU A 25 14.87 6.40 0.67
N ASP A 26 14.86 7.71 0.43
CA ASP A 26 16.01 8.60 0.65
C ASP A 26 16.39 8.73 2.13
N HIS A 27 15.40 8.71 3.02
CA HIS A 27 15.62 8.92 4.44
C HIS A 27 14.80 7.95 5.28
N CYS A 28 15.39 7.56 6.41
CA CYS A 28 14.69 6.74 7.38
C CYS A 28 13.63 7.59 8.08
N PRO A 29 12.35 7.19 8.03
CA PRO A 29 11.27 7.92 8.70
C PRO A 29 11.36 7.91 10.23
N PHE A 30 12.23 7.07 10.81
CA PHE A 30 12.53 7.05 12.25
C PHE A 30 13.73 7.93 12.63
N HIS A 31 14.59 8.27 11.65
CA HIS A 31 15.79 9.06 11.84
C HIS A 31 15.94 10.03 10.63
N PRO A 32 15.09 11.08 10.55
CA PRO A 32 15.04 11.97 9.40
C PRO A 32 16.36 12.73 9.17
N GLU A 33 17.08 13.04 10.25
CA GLU A 33 18.42 13.65 10.20
C GLU A 33 19.54 12.66 9.83
N GLY A 34 19.20 11.39 9.57
CA GLY A 34 20.16 10.31 9.33
C GLY A 34 20.72 9.69 10.61
N GLY A 35 21.86 9.00 10.48
CA GLY A 35 22.51 8.29 11.59
C GLY A 35 22.04 6.85 11.80
N CYS A 36 21.33 6.27 10.83
CA CYS A 36 20.99 4.84 10.82
C CYS A 36 21.38 4.18 9.51
N ASP A 37 21.69 2.88 9.56
CA ASP A 37 22.04 2.07 8.39
C ASP A 37 20.78 1.57 7.66
N LEU A 38 19.91 2.50 7.23
CA LEU A 38 18.73 2.15 6.45
C LEU A 38 19.15 1.37 5.20
N ALA A 39 18.60 0.17 5.02
CA ALA A 39 18.96 -0.71 3.92
C ALA A 39 17.74 -1.31 3.26
N ARG A 40 17.86 -1.62 1.97
CA ARG A 40 16.84 -2.36 1.22
C ARG A 40 16.69 -3.77 1.80
N HIS A 41 15.45 -4.24 1.93
CA HIS A 41 15.07 -5.46 2.65
C HIS A 41 14.16 -6.37 1.80
N GLY A 42 14.39 -6.34 0.49
CA GLY A 42 13.64 -7.11 -0.50
C GLY A 42 12.21 -6.60 -0.68
N THR A 43 11.31 -7.54 -1.03
CA THR A 43 9.90 -7.26 -1.31
C THR A 43 9.00 -8.23 -0.56
N TYR A 44 7.69 -7.95 -0.54
CA TYR A 44 6.68 -8.95 -0.20
C TYR A 44 5.54 -8.92 -1.23
N PRO A 45 4.89 -10.07 -1.50
CA PRO A 45 3.79 -10.13 -2.43
C PRO A 45 2.50 -9.59 -1.80
N ARG A 46 1.70 -8.88 -2.58
CA ARG A 46 0.34 -8.46 -2.23
C ARG A 46 -0.59 -8.85 -3.38
N LYS A 47 -1.68 -9.55 -3.06
CA LYS A 47 -2.48 -10.31 -4.05
C LYS A 47 -3.75 -9.58 -4.53
N PHE A 48 -4.06 -8.38 -4.03
CA PHE A 48 -5.41 -7.82 -4.18
C PHE A 48 -5.38 -6.34 -4.60
N PRO A 49 -6.07 -5.93 -5.68
CA PRO A 49 -6.91 -6.73 -6.60
C PRO A 49 -6.12 -7.65 -7.54
N GLU A 50 -4.87 -7.28 -7.87
CA GLU A 50 -3.94 -8.16 -8.59
C GLU A 50 -2.67 -8.41 -7.77
N TYR A 51 -1.87 -9.40 -8.21
CA TYR A 51 -0.57 -9.65 -7.62
C TYR A 51 0.41 -8.52 -7.95
N CYS A 52 1.12 -8.03 -6.95
CA CYS A 52 2.29 -7.18 -7.14
C CYS A 52 3.30 -7.38 -6.00
N LEU A 53 4.54 -6.95 -6.23
CA LEU A 53 5.57 -6.92 -5.20
C LEU A 53 5.68 -5.53 -4.59
N VAL A 54 5.68 -5.45 -3.26
CA VAL A 54 5.84 -4.21 -2.52
C VAL A 54 7.26 -4.13 -1.94
N PRO A 55 8.06 -3.11 -2.28
CA PRO A 55 9.44 -2.99 -1.83
C PRO A 55 9.54 -2.59 -0.36
N ARG A 56 10.58 -3.09 0.30
CA ARG A 56 10.82 -2.93 1.74
C ARG A 56 12.22 -2.42 2.02
N TRP A 57 12.31 -1.69 3.11
CA TRP A 57 13.52 -1.27 3.77
C TRP A 57 13.49 -1.71 5.23
N TYR A 58 14.68 -1.83 5.81
CA TYR A 58 14.86 -2.14 7.22
C TYR A 58 15.75 -1.07 7.85
N CYS A 59 15.29 -0.50 8.96
CA CYS A 59 16.11 0.34 9.81
C CYS A 59 16.62 -0.52 10.99
N PRO A 60 17.92 -0.81 11.07
CA PRO A 60 18.48 -1.60 12.17
C PRO A 60 18.37 -0.87 13.50
N SER A 61 18.64 0.44 13.55
CA SER A 61 18.57 1.22 14.79
C SER A 61 17.16 1.24 15.41
N ALA A 62 16.12 1.29 14.57
CA ALA A 62 14.72 1.24 15.04
C ALA A 62 14.16 -0.18 15.13
N HIS A 63 14.90 -1.19 14.64
CA HIS A 63 14.44 -2.57 14.44
C HIS A 63 13.08 -2.67 13.73
N LYS A 64 12.86 -1.85 12.70
CA LYS A 64 11.57 -1.73 12.01
C LYS A 64 11.72 -1.85 10.50
N THR A 65 10.78 -2.60 9.91
CA THR A 65 10.60 -2.67 8.46
C THR A 65 9.70 -1.53 7.98
N ILE A 66 10.10 -0.88 6.90
CA ILE A 66 9.34 0.14 6.17
C ILE A 66 8.96 -0.45 4.82
N SER A 67 7.68 -0.41 4.47
CA SER A 67 7.20 -0.81 3.15
C SER A 67 6.71 0.41 2.39
N LEU A 68 7.08 0.52 1.11
CA LEU A 68 6.60 1.57 0.22
C LEU A 68 5.40 1.05 -0.57
N LEU A 69 4.18 1.43 -0.19
CA LEU A 69 2.96 0.95 -0.82
C LEU A 69 2.56 1.85 -2.01
N PRO A 70 2.50 1.31 -3.24
CA PRO A 70 2.00 2.03 -4.41
C PRO A 70 0.64 2.70 -4.20
N ASP A 71 0.43 3.85 -4.83
CA ASP A 71 -0.80 4.64 -4.72
C ASP A 71 -2.06 3.87 -5.17
N PHE A 72 -1.95 3.06 -6.21
CA PHE A 72 -3.06 2.20 -6.66
C PHE A 72 -3.46 1.12 -5.63
N LEU A 73 -2.67 0.91 -4.57
CA LEU A 73 -3.01 0.05 -3.42
C LEU A 73 -3.31 0.84 -2.15
N ALA A 74 -3.19 2.17 -2.18
CA ALA A 74 -3.33 3.02 -1.01
C ALA A 74 -4.79 3.23 -0.58
N SER A 75 -5.78 2.68 -1.30
CA SER A 75 -7.15 2.60 -0.80
C SER A 75 -7.17 1.79 0.51
N ARG A 76 -7.82 2.35 1.54
CA ARG A 76 -8.00 1.65 2.83
C ARG A 76 -9.07 0.55 2.76
N PHE A 77 -9.73 0.41 1.62
CA PHE A 77 -10.78 -0.56 1.38
C PHE A 77 -10.24 -1.68 0.50
N PRO A 78 -10.25 -2.93 0.96
CA PRO A 78 -10.07 -4.06 0.07
C PRO A 78 -11.27 -4.12 -0.87
N GLY A 79 -11.03 -4.47 -2.12
CA GLY A 79 -12.07 -4.56 -3.14
C GLY A 79 -11.65 -3.88 -4.44
N THR A 80 -12.32 -4.25 -5.52
CA THR A 80 -12.39 -3.45 -6.74
C THR A 80 -13.20 -2.17 -6.47
N LEU A 81 -13.08 -1.17 -7.35
CA LEU A 81 -13.92 0.02 -7.26
C LEU A 81 -15.41 -0.35 -7.33
N ASP A 82 -15.79 -1.24 -8.25
CA ASP A 82 -17.17 -1.71 -8.42
C ASP A 82 -17.73 -2.35 -7.14
N GLU A 83 -16.94 -3.19 -6.46
CA GLU A 83 -17.34 -3.80 -5.17
C GLU A 83 -17.57 -2.73 -4.09
N ILE A 84 -16.71 -1.72 -4.04
CA ILE A 84 -16.84 -0.61 -3.07
C ILE A 84 -18.06 0.24 -3.42
N GLU A 85 -18.27 0.57 -4.69
CA GLU A 85 -19.43 1.34 -5.15
C GLU A 85 -20.74 0.58 -4.87
N GLN A 86 -20.77 -0.73 -5.10
CA GLN A 86 -21.90 -1.56 -4.75
C GLN A 86 -22.15 -1.56 -3.23
N ALA A 87 -21.10 -1.70 -2.41
CA ALA A 87 -21.24 -1.65 -0.95
C ALA A 87 -21.79 -0.29 -0.48
N VAL A 88 -21.33 0.80 -1.07
CA VAL A 88 -21.83 2.16 -0.78
C VAL A 88 -23.29 2.32 -1.21
N ASN A 89 -23.66 1.83 -2.39
CA ASN A 89 -25.03 1.89 -2.89
C ASN A 89 -25.99 1.08 -2.01
N THR A 90 -25.59 -0.13 -1.60
CA THR A 90 -26.36 -0.97 -0.67
C THR A 90 -26.54 -0.27 0.68
N ALA A 91 -25.45 0.20 1.30
CA ALA A 91 -25.52 0.89 2.59
C ALA A 91 -26.34 2.18 2.52
N GLY A 92 -26.26 2.92 1.41
CA GLY A 92 -27.04 4.15 1.17
C GLY A 92 -28.55 3.90 1.02
N SER A 93 -28.97 2.66 0.72
CA SER A 93 -30.38 2.28 0.65
C SER A 93 -30.98 1.93 2.03
N CYS A 94 -30.14 1.70 3.04
CA CYS A 94 -30.55 1.39 4.40
C CYS A 94 -30.95 2.65 5.18
N LYS A 95 -31.79 2.47 6.21
CA LYS A 95 -32.29 3.57 7.05
C LYS A 95 -31.35 3.93 8.20
N SER A 96 -30.42 3.04 8.54
CA SER A 96 -29.40 3.27 9.57
C SER A 96 -28.13 2.48 9.29
N GLN A 97 -27.06 2.83 10.01
CA GLN A 97 -25.78 2.11 9.93
C GLN A 97 -25.91 0.68 10.47
N GLU A 98 -26.75 0.47 11.49
CA GLU A 98 -27.03 -0.85 12.04
C GLU A 98 -27.68 -1.76 11.00
N GLU A 99 -28.66 -1.27 10.23
CA GLU A 99 -29.26 -2.03 9.13
C GLU A 99 -28.24 -2.33 8.03
N ALA A 100 -27.42 -1.33 7.67
CA ALA A 100 -26.35 -1.48 6.68
C ALA A 100 -25.26 -2.50 7.09
N ALA A 101 -25.09 -2.79 8.38
CA ALA A 101 -24.09 -3.75 8.85
C ALA A 101 -24.51 -5.22 8.66
N PHE A 102 -25.76 -5.49 8.26
CA PHE A 102 -26.30 -6.84 8.06
C PHE A 102 -26.56 -7.19 6.59
N VAL A 103 -26.20 -6.31 5.65
CA VAL A 103 -26.36 -6.48 4.20
C VAL A 103 -25.00 -6.62 3.52
#